data_AF-A0A1G3R766-F1
#
_entry.id   AF-A0A1G3R766-F1
#
_cell.length_a   1.000
_cell.length_b   1.000
_cell.length_c   1.000
_cell.angle_alpha   90.00
_cell.angle_beta   90.00
_cell.angle_gamma   90.00
#
_symmetry.space_group_name_H-M   'P 1'
#
loop_
_entity.id
_entity.type
_entity.pdbx_description
1 polymer ?
#
loop_
_entity_poly.entity_id
_entity_poly.type
_entity_poly.pdbx_seq_one_letter_code
_entity_poly.pdbx_strand_id
1 'polypeptide(L)'
;MPSPRGRNPGTREGYDLILGWPLDPSALVEVYAQAAAAGVPVLLTMEEPGEAVLDAAAGFSGYDEHDAGRAAAALLHSAFKGRAHVAVVAAPRGSRPRSAGSARRRPVGRRIGLPSDADSYPPDW
;
A
#
# COMPACT_ATOMS: atom_id res chain seq x y z
N MET A 1 34.82 4.30 -15.01
CA MET A 1 33.82 3.27 -15.39
C MET A 1 33.09 2.86 -14.12
N PRO A 2 31.78 3.12 -13.96
CA PRO A 2 31.05 2.60 -12.81
C PRO A 2 30.90 1.07 -12.97
N SER A 3 31.26 0.34 -11.93
CA SER A 3 31.14 -1.13 -11.82
C SER A 3 29.69 -1.59 -12.06
N PRO A 4 29.45 -2.71 -12.77
CA PRO A 4 28.10 -3.24 -12.92
C PRO A 4 27.62 -3.66 -11.53
N ARG A 5 26.60 -2.95 -11.01
CA ARG A 5 26.02 -3.20 -9.69
C ARG A 5 25.75 -4.69 -9.54
N GLY A 6 26.33 -5.27 -8.49
CA GLY A 6 26.30 -6.71 -8.23
C GLY A 6 24.86 -7.20 -8.20
N ARG A 7 24.53 -8.07 -9.15
CA ARG A 7 23.27 -8.79 -9.20
C ARG A 7 23.10 -9.53 -7.87
N ASN A 8 21.96 -9.38 -7.18
CA ASN A 8 21.71 -10.13 -5.97
C ASN A 8 21.68 -11.63 -6.31
N PRO A 9 22.66 -12.44 -5.87
CA PRO A 9 22.79 -13.83 -6.30
C PRO A 9 21.66 -14.72 -5.77
N GLY A 10 20.81 -14.20 -4.88
CA GLY A 10 19.64 -14.91 -4.34
C GLY A 10 18.37 -14.84 -5.20
N THR A 11 18.31 -14.00 -6.23
CA THR A 11 17.10 -13.81 -7.05
C THR A 11 17.27 -14.44 -8.42
N ARG A 12 16.39 -15.39 -8.80
CA ARG A 12 16.49 -16.14 -10.07
C ARG A 12 16.40 -15.25 -11.32
N GLU A 13 15.65 -14.15 -11.23
CA GLU A 13 15.33 -13.25 -12.35
C GLU A 13 16.23 -11.99 -12.41
N GLY A 14 17.14 -11.80 -11.45
CA GLY A 14 18.02 -10.63 -11.41
C GLY A 14 17.34 -9.30 -11.03
N TYR A 15 16.09 -9.33 -10.58
CA TYR A 15 15.38 -8.20 -9.99
C TYR A 15 15.53 -8.21 -8.47
N ASP A 16 15.85 -7.05 -7.90
CA ASP A 16 15.97 -6.89 -6.44
C ASP A 16 14.60 -6.72 -5.74
N LEU A 17 13.55 -6.33 -6.47
CA LEU A 17 12.19 -6.05 -5.97
C LEU A 17 11.18 -6.03 -7.12
N ILE A 18 9.94 -6.44 -6.85
CA ILE A 18 8.77 -6.15 -7.68
C ILE A 18 7.88 -5.12 -6.97
N LEU A 19 7.56 -4.02 -7.64
CA LEU A 19 6.57 -3.04 -7.19
C LEU A 19 5.23 -3.34 -7.86
N GLY A 20 4.24 -3.77 -7.07
CA GLY A 20 2.88 -4.01 -7.54
C GLY A 20 2.04 -2.73 -7.45
N TRP A 21 1.56 -2.26 -8.60
CA TRP A 21 0.55 -1.21 -8.71
C TRP A 21 -0.69 -1.71 -9.48
N PRO A 22 -1.42 -2.70 -8.95
CA PRO A 22 -2.60 -3.22 -9.62
C PRO A 22 -3.87 -2.39 -9.31
N LEU A 23 -4.82 -2.40 -10.25
CA LEU A 23 -6.19 -1.98 -9.98
C LEU A 23 -6.95 -3.01 -9.14
N ASP A 24 -6.64 -4.30 -9.32
CA ASP A 24 -7.13 -5.40 -8.51
C ASP A 24 -5.96 -6.31 -8.10
N PRO A 25 -5.45 -6.19 -6.85
CA PRO A 25 -4.34 -7.02 -6.39
C PRO A 25 -4.70 -8.51 -6.26
N SER A 26 -5.98 -8.86 -6.13
CA SER A 26 -6.40 -10.25 -5.96
C SER A 26 -6.23 -11.07 -7.24
N ALA A 27 -6.39 -10.43 -8.40
CA ALA A 27 -6.16 -11.05 -9.71
C ALA A 27 -4.71 -11.47 -9.95
N LEU A 28 -3.75 -10.94 -9.17
CA LEU A 28 -2.32 -11.19 -9.33
C LEU A 28 -1.72 -12.06 -8.20
N VAL A 29 -2.55 -12.65 -7.34
CA VAL A 29 -2.07 -13.45 -6.19
C VAL A 29 -1.09 -14.55 -6.59
N GLU A 30 -1.35 -15.25 -7.69
CA GLU A 30 -0.47 -16.31 -8.21
C GLU A 30 0.88 -15.75 -8.69
N VAL A 31 0.88 -14.55 -9.28
CA VAL A 31 2.11 -13.88 -9.73
C VAL A 31 2.97 -13.50 -8.52
N TYR A 32 2.34 -12.99 -7.45
CA TYR A 32 3.05 -12.65 -6.22
C TYR A 32 3.61 -13.89 -5.52
N ALA A 33 2.84 -14.98 -5.49
CA ALA A 33 3.30 -16.26 -4.95
C ALA A 33 4.52 -16.80 -5.72
N GLN A 34 4.51 -16.69 -7.06
CA GLN A 34 5.65 -17.08 -7.89
C GLN A 34 6.88 -16.21 -7.64
N ALA A 35 6.71 -14.88 -7.49
CA ALA A 35 7.79 -13.98 -7.14
C ALA A 35 8.42 -14.30 -5.79
N ALA A 36 7.58 -14.53 -4.77
CA ALA A 36 8.02 -14.95 -3.43
C ALA A 36 8.77 -16.28 -3.48
N ALA A 37 8.27 -17.27 -4.24
CA ALA A 37 8.93 -18.55 -4.44
C ALA A 37 10.29 -18.43 -5.18
N ALA A 38 10.45 -17.40 -6.02
CA ALA A 38 11.69 -17.08 -6.72
C ALA A 38 12.68 -16.23 -5.89
N GLY A 39 12.32 -15.90 -4.64
CA GLY A 39 13.15 -15.10 -3.73
C GLY A 39 13.12 -13.60 -4.03
N VAL A 40 12.19 -13.13 -4.87
CA VAL A 40 12.04 -11.70 -5.21
C VAL A 40 10.96 -11.10 -4.30
N PRO A 41 11.29 -10.11 -3.45
CA PRO A 41 10.29 -9.46 -2.60
C PRO A 41 9.29 -8.67 -3.45
N VAL A 42 8.02 -8.65 -3.01
CA VAL A 42 6.95 -7.87 -3.64
C VAL A 42 6.49 -6.77 -2.68
N LEU A 43 6.55 -5.51 -3.10
CA LEU A 43 5.94 -4.38 -2.41
C LEU A 43 4.66 -3.98 -3.14
N LEU A 44 3.52 -4.03 -2.46
CA LEU A 44 2.23 -3.61 -3.01
C LEU A 44 1.93 -2.16 -2.66
N THR A 45 1.23 -1.47 -3.55
CA THR A 45 0.90 -0.04 -3.40
C THR A 45 -0.56 0.26 -3.67
N MET A 46 -0.98 1.49 -3.32
CA MET A 46 -2.34 2.05 -3.46
C MET A 46 -3.35 1.56 -2.44
N GLU A 47 -3.78 0.31 -2.56
CA GLU A 47 -4.89 -0.25 -1.79
C GLU A 47 -4.45 -1.45 -0.99
N GLU A 48 -4.86 -1.50 0.28
CA GLU A 48 -4.49 -2.60 1.16
C GLU A 48 -5.11 -3.89 0.62
N PRO A 49 -4.29 -4.88 0.25
CA PRO A 49 -4.81 -6.08 -0.37
C PRO A 49 -5.40 -7.01 0.69
N GLY A 50 -6.22 -7.97 0.25
CA GLY A 50 -6.76 -9.00 1.15
C GLY A 50 -5.66 -9.88 1.77
N GLU A 51 -5.96 -10.57 2.87
CA GLU A 51 -4.98 -11.36 3.64
C GLU A 51 -4.16 -12.34 2.79
N ALA A 52 -4.80 -13.06 1.87
CA ALA A 52 -4.13 -14.03 1.00
C ALA A 52 -3.04 -13.41 0.12
N VAL A 53 -3.21 -12.13 -0.27
CA VAL A 53 -2.23 -11.39 -1.07
C VAL A 53 -1.15 -10.78 -0.17
N LEU A 54 -1.50 -10.35 1.06
CA LEU A 54 -0.53 -9.88 2.06
C LEU A 54 0.46 -10.99 2.46
N ASP A 55 0.00 -12.23 2.58
CA ASP A 55 0.88 -13.37 2.91
C ASP A 55 1.92 -13.66 1.80
N ALA A 56 1.62 -13.32 0.55
CA ALA A 56 2.53 -13.45 -0.59
C ALA A 56 3.41 -12.22 -0.83
N ALA A 57 3.13 -11.09 -0.16
CA ALA A 57 3.85 -9.84 -0.33
C ALA A 57 4.84 -9.60 0.82
N ALA A 58 5.95 -8.93 0.52
CA ALA A 58 6.89 -8.47 1.55
C ALA A 58 6.33 -7.27 2.34
N GLY A 59 5.41 -6.51 1.76
CA GLY A 59 4.72 -5.42 2.43
C GLY A 59 3.75 -4.67 1.54
N PHE A 60 3.09 -3.69 2.15
CA PHE A 60 2.15 -2.78 1.49
C PHE A 60 2.44 -1.33 1.90
N SER A 61 2.33 -0.41 0.95
CA SER A 61 2.38 1.03 1.16
C SER A 61 1.23 1.72 0.45
N GLY A 62 0.29 2.29 1.21
CA GLY A 62 -0.80 3.07 0.68
C GLY A 62 -1.39 3.98 1.74
N TYR A 63 -2.46 4.67 1.36
CA TYR A 63 -3.12 5.62 2.24
C TYR A 63 -4.15 4.92 3.14
N ASP A 64 -4.21 5.29 4.41
CA ASP A 64 -5.24 4.79 5.34
C ASP A 64 -6.57 5.50 5.09
N GLU A 65 -7.48 4.84 4.38
CA GLU A 65 -8.79 5.38 4.05
C GLU A 65 -9.60 5.86 5.27
N HIS A 66 -9.37 5.27 6.46
CA HIS A 66 -10.01 5.73 7.69
C HIS A 66 -9.48 7.09 8.13
N ASP A 67 -8.18 7.35 7.97
CA ASP A 67 -7.60 8.66 8.20
C ASP A 67 -8.17 9.69 7.21
N ALA A 68 -8.40 9.34 5.93
CA ALA A 68 -9.03 10.27 4.97
C ALA A 68 -10.44 10.59 5.39
N GLY A 69 -11.20 9.56 5.76
CA GLY A 69 -12.57 9.74 6.24
C GLY A 69 -12.63 10.67 7.45
N ARG A 70 -11.71 10.49 8.42
CA ARG A 70 -11.59 11.38 9.59
C ARG A 70 -11.21 12.80 9.20
N ALA A 71 -10.22 12.96 8.32
CA ALA A 71 -9.78 14.28 7.86
C ALA A 71 -10.91 15.02 7.12
N ALA A 72 -11.62 14.33 6.21
CA ALA A 72 -12.77 14.88 5.50
C ALA A 72 -13.90 15.28 6.46
N ALA A 73 -14.22 14.44 7.45
CA ALA A 73 -15.21 14.74 8.47
C ALA A 73 -14.81 15.96 9.32
N ALA A 74 -13.53 16.07 9.69
CA ALA A 74 -13.01 17.21 10.45
C ALA A 74 -13.10 18.53 9.67
N LEU A 75 -12.78 18.49 8.37
CA LEU A 75 -12.90 19.64 7.47
C LEU A 75 -14.37 20.06 7.31
N LEU A 76 -15.28 19.12 7.10
CA LEU A 76 -16.72 19.40 7.01
C LEU A 76 -17.26 19.99 8.33
N HIS A 77 -16.87 19.40 9.47
CA HIS A 77 -17.27 19.90 10.78
C HIS A 77 -16.78 21.33 10.99
N SER A 78 -15.54 21.63 10.62
CA SER A 78 -14.94 22.96 10.75
C SER A 78 -15.62 23.99 9.84
N ALA A 79 -15.89 23.63 8.58
CA ALA A 79 -16.53 24.51 7.60
C ALA A 79 -17.97 24.87 7.99
N PHE A 80 -18.74 23.89 8.48
CA PHE A 80 -20.16 24.07 8.79
C PHE A 80 -20.45 24.23 10.29
N LYS A 81 -19.41 24.24 11.14
CA LYS A 81 -19.52 24.30 12.61
C LYS A 81 -20.51 23.29 13.19
N GLY A 82 -20.57 22.10 12.57
CA GLY A 82 -21.50 21.02 12.94
C GLY A 82 -22.98 21.24 12.61
N ARG A 83 -23.35 22.20 11.76
CA ARG A 83 -24.76 22.57 11.49
C ARG A 83 -25.30 22.19 10.11
N ALA A 84 -24.53 21.46 9.31
CA ALA A 84 -24.97 21.04 7.98
C ALA A 84 -25.64 19.66 8.00
N HIS A 85 -26.63 19.50 7.14
CA HIS A 85 -27.11 18.19 6.71
C HIS A 85 -26.21 17.71 5.57
N VAL A 86 -25.57 16.56 5.74
CA VAL A 86 -24.61 16.03 4.77
C VAL A 86 -25.17 14.78 4.12
N ALA A 87 -25.18 14.76 2.80
CA ALA A 87 -25.38 13.55 2.01
C ALA A 87 -24.02 12.97 1.63
N VAL A 88 -23.85 11.65 1.75
CA VAL A 88 -22.65 10.93 1.33
C VAL A 88 -22.99 10.09 0.11
N VAL A 89 -22.30 10.32 -1.00
CA VAL A 89 -22.36 9.46 -2.19
C VAL A 89 -21.13 8.58 -2.16
N ALA A 90 -21.33 7.27 -2.04
CA ALA A 90 -20.27 6.29 -1.94
C ALA A 90 -20.38 5.24 -3.05
N ALA A 91 -19.24 4.63 -3.40
CA ALA A 91 -19.23 3.46 -4.26
C ALA A 91 -20.03 2.30 -3.62
N PRO A 92 -20.58 1.38 -4.42
CA PRO A 92 -21.32 0.22 -3.93
C PRO A 92 -20.55 -0.59 -2.86
N ARG A 93 -21.30 -1.23 -1.96
CA ARG A 93 -20.72 -2.12 -0.95
C ARG A 93 -20.03 -3.30 -1.65
N GLY A 94 -18.74 -3.49 -1.41
CA GLY A 94 -17.93 -4.52 -2.08
C GLY A 94 -17.19 -4.06 -3.33
N SER A 95 -17.26 -2.77 -3.68
CA SER A 95 -16.36 -2.15 -4.69
C SER A 95 -14.90 -2.09 -4.25
N ARG A 96 -14.57 -2.60 -3.06
CA ARG A 96 -13.22 -2.75 -2.54
C ARG A 96 -12.99 -4.21 -2.14
N PRO A 97 -11.77 -4.75 -2.31
CA PRO A 97 -11.34 -5.92 -1.57
C PRO A 97 -11.62 -5.66 -0.08
N ARG A 98 -12.14 -6.67 0.64
CA ARG A 98 -12.29 -6.55 2.10
C ARG A 98 -10.90 -6.29 2.68
N SER A 99 -10.60 -5.05 3.08
CA SER A 99 -9.47 -4.80 3.96
C SER A 99 -9.70 -5.69 5.19
N ALA A 100 -8.65 -6.41 5.58
CA ALA A 100 -8.71 -7.33 6.71
C ALA A 100 -9.01 -6.51 7.97
N GLY A 101 -10.30 -6.41 8.32
CA GLY A 101 -10.76 -5.52 9.37
C GLY A 101 -9.94 -5.68 10.63
N SER A 102 -9.14 -4.67 10.99
CA SER A 102 -8.37 -4.63 12.23
C SER A 102 -7.63 -5.93 12.59
N ALA A 103 -7.23 -6.73 11.59
CA ALA A 103 -6.48 -7.96 11.86
C ALA A 103 -5.19 -7.51 12.54
N ARG A 104 -5.05 -7.92 13.81
CA ARG A 104 -3.97 -7.58 14.75
C ARG A 104 -2.74 -7.14 13.98
N ARG A 105 -2.33 -5.88 14.17
CA ARG A 105 -1.04 -5.35 13.71
C ARG A 105 0.02 -6.43 13.90
N ARG A 106 0.32 -7.21 12.86
CA ARG A 106 1.52 -8.01 12.86
C ARG A 106 2.64 -6.98 12.90
N PRO A 107 3.68 -7.16 13.72
CA PRO A 107 4.84 -6.30 13.62
C PRO A 107 5.40 -6.51 12.21
N VAL A 108 5.06 -5.61 11.29
CA VAL A 108 5.69 -5.52 9.99
C VAL A 108 7.16 -5.33 10.32
N GLY A 109 7.96 -6.36 10.06
CA GLY A 109 9.40 -6.34 10.30
C GLY A 109 9.95 -5.06 9.70
N ARG A 110 10.66 -4.27 10.53
CA ARG A 110 11.20 -2.94 10.24
C ARG A 110 10.35 -2.11 9.26
N ARG A 111 9.58 -1.16 9.79
CA ARG A 111 9.19 0.03 9.03
C ARG A 111 10.43 0.56 8.31
N ILE A 112 10.46 0.44 6.99
CA ILE A 112 11.30 1.31 6.16
C ILE A 112 10.61 2.66 6.29
N GLY A 113 11.04 3.44 7.28
CA GLY A 113 10.50 4.76 7.52
C GLY A 113 10.75 5.59 6.27
N LEU A 114 9.67 6.03 5.61
CA LEU A 114 9.78 7.21 4.77
C LEU A 114 10.15 8.36 5.72
N PRO A 115 11.12 9.22 5.36
CA PRO A 115 11.41 10.41 6.15
C PRO A 115 10.12 11.20 6.36
N SER A 116 9.84 11.54 7.62
CA SER A 116 8.57 12.14 8.07
C SER A 116 8.39 13.60 7.64
N ASP A 117 9.38 14.17 6.97
CA ASP A 117 9.50 15.61 6.82
C ASP A 117 9.21 15.95 5.36
N ALA A 118 8.17 16.76 5.16
CA ALA A 118 7.66 17.19 3.85
C ALA A 118 8.73 17.87 2.97
N ASP A 119 9.83 18.33 3.56
CA ASP A 119 10.99 18.93 2.88
C ASP A 119 11.94 17.90 2.24
N SER A 120 11.69 16.60 2.45
CA SER A 120 12.56 15.51 1.95
C SER A 120 12.28 15.11 0.51
N TYR A 121 11.22 15.66 -0.10
CA TYR A 121 10.91 15.40 -1.48
C TYR A 121 11.54 16.47 -2.38
N PRO A 122 12.15 16.09 -3.52
CA PRO A 122 12.65 17.05 -4.50
C PRO A 122 11.54 18.05 -4.91
N PRO A 123 11.84 19.26 -5.36
CA PRO A 123 10.80 20.22 -5.78
C PRO A 123 10.14 19.89 -7.15
N ASP A 124 10.55 18.82 -7.82
CA ASP A 124 10.27 18.53 -9.24
C ASP A 124 9.68 17.13 -9.53
N TRP A 125 8.85 16.63 -8.62
CA TRP A 125 7.99 15.44 -8.74
C TRP A 125 6.52 15.87 -8.77
#